data_AF-A0A8N5F2U9-F1
#
_entry.id   AF-A0A8N5F2U9-F1
#
_cell.length_a   1.000
_cell.length_b   1.000
_cell.length_c   1.000
_cell.angle_alpha   90.00
_cell.angle_beta   90.00
_cell.angle_gamma   90.00
#
_symmetry.space_group_name_H-M   'P 1'
#
loop_
_entity.id
_entity.type
_entity.pdbx_description
1 polymer ?
#
loop_
_entity_poly.entity_id
_entity_poly.type
_entity_poly.pdbx_seq_one_letter_code
_entity_poly.pdbx_strand_id
1 'polypeptide(L)'
;ALIKQVNKSIDGTADDEDEGVPTDQAIRAGLELLKVLSFTHPISFHSAETFESLLACLKMDDEKVAEAALQIFKNTGSKIEEDFPHIRS
;
A
#
# COMPACT_ATOMS: atom_id res chain seq x y z
N ALA A 1 5.95 9.30 -4.54
CA ALA A 1 4.53 9.11 -4.20
C ALA A 1 4.43 8.49 -2.81
N LEU A 2 3.36 8.77 -2.05
CA LEU A 2 3.18 8.28 -0.66
C LEU A 2 3.30 6.76 -0.53
N ILE A 3 2.74 5.99 -1.47
CA ILE A 3 2.87 4.51 -1.51
C ILE A 3 4.34 4.07 -1.49
N LYS A 4 5.20 4.76 -2.24
CA LYS A 4 6.62 4.41 -2.34
C LYS A 4 7.36 4.64 -1.03
N GLN A 5 6.92 5.61 -0.21
CA GLN A 5 7.48 5.78 1.13
C GLN A 5 7.00 4.68 2.08
N VAL A 6 5.72 4.31 2.03
CA VAL A 6 5.19 3.20 2.84
C VAL A 6 5.92 1.88 2.50
N ASN A 7 6.19 1.60 1.23
CA ASN A 7 6.95 0.41 0.84
C ASN A 7 8.38 0.41 1.36
N LYS A 8 9.06 1.56 1.36
CA LYS A 8 10.42 1.64 1.92
C LYS A 8 10.44 1.28 3.40
N SER A 9 9.43 1.73 4.16
CA SER A 9 9.28 1.35 5.56
C SER A 9 9.02 -0.16 5.69
N ILE A 10 8.17 -0.74 4.83
CA ILE A 10 7.93 -2.19 4.78
C ILE A 10 9.23 -2.97 4.51
N ASP A 11 10.02 -2.53 3.55
CA ASP A 11 11.27 -3.20 3.14
C ASP A 11 12.41 -2.98 4.16
N GLY A 12 12.18 -2.22 5.24
CA GLY A 12 13.22 -1.84 6.21
C GLY A 12 14.31 -0.95 5.60
N THR A 13 14.00 -0.29 4.48
CA THR A 13 14.91 0.61 3.74
C THR A 13 14.50 2.08 3.88
N ALA A 14 13.53 2.38 4.73
CA ALA A 14 13.22 3.74 5.14
C ALA A 14 14.13 4.16 6.29
N ASP A 15 14.33 5.47 6.40
CA ASP A 15 15.08 6.11 7.47
C ASP A 15 14.27 6.16 8.80
N ASP A 16 13.36 5.21 9.02
CA ASP A 16 12.42 5.22 10.15
C ASP A 16 13.16 5.23 11.51
N GLU A 17 14.31 4.55 11.59
CA GLU A 17 15.18 4.55 12.78
C GLU A 17 15.86 5.91 13.02
N ASP A 18 16.26 6.62 11.96
CA ASP A 18 16.83 7.97 12.04
C ASP A 18 15.78 9.03 12.41
N GLU A 19 14.51 8.79 12.07
CA GLU A 19 13.36 9.59 12.50
C GLU A 19 12.80 9.18 13.88
N GLY A 20 13.37 8.16 14.51
CA GLY A 20 13.01 7.70 15.86
C GLY A 20 11.62 7.04 15.96
N VAL A 21 11.08 6.55 14.83
CA VAL A 21 9.77 5.89 14.78
C VAL A 21 9.98 4.39 14.54
N PRO A 22 9.35 3.50 15.33
CA PRO A 22 9.41 2.07 15.05
C PRO A 22 8.82 1.77 13.66
N THR A 23 9.57 1.04 12.83
CA THR A 23 9.19 0.69 11.45
C THR A 23 7.77 0.12 11.35
N ASP A 24 7.38 -0.79 12.25
CA ASP A 24 6.03 -1.36 12.28
C ASP A 24 4.93 -0.30 12.51
N GLN A 25 5.23 0.73 13.31
CA GLN A 25 4.30 1.83 13.57
C GLN A 25 4.19 2.75 12.34
N ALA A 26 5.29 3.03 11.66
CA ALA A 26 5.33 3.84 10.44
C ALA A 26 4.53 3.18 9.31
N ILE A 27 4.72 1.87 9.11
CA ILE A 27 3.97 1.07 8.11
C ILE A 27 2.47 1.16 8.37
N ARG A 28 2.04 0.88 9.61
CA ARG A 28 0.62 0.88 9.97
C ARG A 28 -0.02 2.26 9.82
N ALA A 29 0.67 3.31 10.27
CA ALA A 29 0.18 4.69 10.11
C ALA A 29 0.09 5.10 8.63
N GLY A 30 1.10 4.73 7.84
CA GLY A 30 1.12 4.95 6.40
C GLY A 30 -0.05 4.27 5.70
N LEU A 31 -0.33 3.01 6.03
CA LEU A 31 -1.45 2.26 5.45
C LEU A 31 -2.81 2.83 5.85
N GLU A 32 -3.00 3.28 7.09
CA GLU A 32 -4.25 3.95 7.48
C GLU A 32 -4.46 5.26 6.72
N LEU A 33 -3.40 6.04 6.50
CA LEU A 33 -3.47 7.22 5.65
C LEU A 33 -3.84 6.84 4.21
N LEU A 34 -3.22 5.80 3.66
CA LEU A 34 -3.52 5.32 2.30
C LEU A 34 -4.95 4.80 2.17
N LYS A 35 -5.52 4.16 3.20
CA LYS A 35 -6.94 3.78 3.23
C LYS A 35 -7.84 5.01 3.08
N VAL A 36 -7.60 6.08 3.84
CA VAL A 36 -8.38 7.32 3.74
C VAL A 36 -8.23 7.96 2.36
N LEU A 37 -7.01 8.00 1.83
CA LEU A 37 -6.74 8.55 0.49
C LEU A 37 -7.36 7.71 -0.63
N SER A 38 -7.48 6.40 -0.45
CA SER A 38 -8.13 5.51 -1.43
C SER A 38 -9.62 5.82 -1.61
N PHE A 39 -10.29 6.36 -0.58
CA PHE A 39 -11.68 6.81 -0.68
C PHE A 39 -11.83 8.19 -1.31
N THR A 40 -10.91 9.11 -0.98
CA THR A 40 -11.02 10.52 -1.40
C THR A 40 -10.38 10.79 -2.77
N HIS A 41 -9.37 10.00 -3.15
CA HIS A 41 -8.58 10.14 -4.37
C HIS A 41 -8.31 8.79 -5.05
N PRO A 42 -9.35 7.96 -5.33
CA PRO A 42 -9.16 6.60 -5.82
C PRO A 42 -8.37 6.52 -7.14
N ILE A 43 -8.56 7.50 -8.03
CA ILE A 43 -7.89 7.56 -9.34
C ILE A 43 -6.37 7.72 -9.20
N SER A 44 -5.90 8.36 -8.13
CA SER A 44 -4.47 8.56 -7.88
C SER A 44 -3.72 7.27 -7.55
N PHE A 45 -4.45 6.19 -7.23
CA PHE A 45 -3.88 4.87 -6.94
C PHE A 45 -3.82 3.98 -8.19
N HIS A 46 -4.35 4.43 -9.33
CA HIS A 46 -4.48 3.61 -10.53
C HIS A 46 -3.17 3.55 -11.32
N SER A 47 -2.19 2.82 -10.77
CA SER A 47 -0.91 2.55 -11.43
C SER A 47 -0.43 1.14 -11.12
N ALA A 48 0.31 0.54 -12.06
CA ALA A 48 0.91 -0.78 -11.88
C ALA A 48 1.79 -0.83 -10.62
N GLU A 49 2.68 0.15 -10.45
CA GLU A 49 3.55 0.29 -9.27
C GLU A 49 2.74 0.25 -7.96
N THR A 50 1.61 0.97 -7.90
CA THR A 50 0.77 0.99 -6.70
C THR A 50 0.15 -0.36 -6.41
N PHE A 51 -0.38 -1.04 -7.42
CA PHE A 51 -1.02 -2.34 -7.23
C PHE A 51 -0.02 -3.45 -6.92
N GLU A 52 1.16 -3.46 -7.53
CA GLU A 52 2.26 -4.38 -7.18
C GLU A 52 2.70 -4.19 -5.72
N SER A 53 2.79 -2.94 -5.27
CA SER A 53 3.10 -2.59 -3.89
C SER A 53 2.05 -3.10 -2.91
N LEU A 54 0.77 -2.95 -3.24
CA LEU A 54 -0.32 -3.45 -2.42
C LEU A 54 -0.36 -5.00 -2.44
N LEU A 55 -0.01 -5.65 -3.55
CA LEU A 55 0.15 -7.10 -3.59
C LEU A 55 1.28 -7.58 -2.67
N ALA A 56 2.37 -6.83 -2.56
CA ALA A 56 3.43 -7.13 -1.59
C ALA A 56 2.91 -7.01 -0.15
N CYS A 57 2.14 -5.96 0.15
CA CYS A 57 1.48 -5.79 1.46
C CYS A 57 0.55 -6.97 1.81
N LEU A 58 -0.20 -7.51 0.84
CA LEU A 58 -1.05 -8.69 1.05
C LEU A 58 -0.29 -9.97 1.39
N LYS A 59 0.98 -10.07 1.00
CA LYS A 59 1.83 -11.24 1.26
C LYS A 59 2.61 -11.13 2.57
N MET A 60 2.44 -10.04 3.33
CA MET A 60 3.06 -9.87 4.63
C MET A 60 2.34 -10.69 5.70
N ASP A 61 3.09 -11.23 6.66
CA ASP A 61 2.57 -11.93 7.84
C ASP A 61 2.04 -10.95 8.91
N ASP A 62 1.35 -9.89 8.47
CA ASP A 62 0.66 -8.92 9.34
C ASP A 62 -0.78 -8.75 8.85
N GLU A 63 -1.73 -9.29 9.61
CA GLU A 63 -3.16 -9.28 9.31
C GLU A 63 -3.71 -7.86 9.10
N LYS A 64 -3.21 -6.87 9.84
CA LYS A 64 -3.67 -5.47 9.72
C LYS A 64 -3.18 -4.84 8.42
N VAL A 65 -1.96 -5.18 8.01
CA VAL A 65 -1.38 -4.72 6.74
C VAL A 65 -2.16 -5.32 5.57
N ALA A 66 -2.45 -6.62 5.63
CA ALA A 66 -3.25 -7.30 4.62
C ALA A 66 -4.67 -6.74 4.52
N GLU A 67 -5.35 -6.51 5.65
CA GLU A 67 -6.69 -5.92 5.69
C GLU A 67 -6.71 -4.52 5.07
N ALA A 68 -5.71 -3.70 5.39
CA ALA A 68 -5.58 -2.36 4.82
C ALA A 68 -5.39 -2.40 3.30
N ALA A 69 -4.52 -3.29 2.81
CA ALA A 69 -4.28 -3.46 1.39
C ALA A 69 -5.53 -3.95 0.64
N LEU A 70 -6.27 -4.93 1.19
CA LEU A 70 -7.55 -5.40 0.62
C LEU A 70 -8.58 -4.26 0.53
N GLN A 71 -8.67 -3.43 1.56
CA GLN A 71 -9.60 -2.31 1.57
C GLN A 71 -9.22 -1.25 0.52
N ILE A 72 -7.93 -0.99 0.32
CA ILE A 72 -7.46 -0.09 -0.75
C ILE A 72 -7.79 -0.70 -2.12
N PHE A 73 -7.51 -1.98 -2.35
CA PHE A 73 -7.88 -2.67 -3.60
C PHE A 73 -9.38 -2.59 -3.90
N LYS A 74 -10.23 -2.80 -2.89
CA LYS A 74 -11.68 -2.66 -3.04
C LYS A 74 -12.09 -1.25 -3.52
N ASN A 75 -11.38 -0.22 -3.08
CA ASN A 75 -11.72 1.17 -3.39
C ASN A 75 -11.16 1.63 -4.74
N THR A 76 -10.04 1.08 -5.18
CA THR A 76 -9.27 1.60 -6.33
C THR A 76 -9.19 0.61 -7.50
N GLY A 77 -9.55 -0.65 -7.28
CA GLY A 77 -9.26 -1.74 -8.20
C GLY A 77 -10.28 -2.00 -9.31
N SER A 78 -11.25 -1.10 -9.53
CA SER A 78 -12.39 -1.32 -10.44
C SER A 78 -12.01 -1.60 -11.90
N LYS A 79 -10.80 -1.19 -12.33
CA LYS A 79 -10.29 -1.39 -13.69
C LYS A 79 -8.98 -2.18 -13.76
N ILE A 80 -8.56 -2.83 -12.67
CA ILE A 80 -7.29 -3.57 -12.64
C ILE A 80 -7.25 -4.65 -13.71
N GLU A 81 -8.34 -5.41 -13.88
CA GLU A 81 -8.37 -6.51 -14.85
C GLU A 81 -8.26 -6.03 -16.31
N GLU A 82 -8.74 -4.83 -16.61
CA GLU A 82 -8.69 -4.24 -17.95
C GLU A 82 -7.32 -3.61 -18.23
N ASP A 83 -6.84 -2.78 -17.30
CA ASP A 83 -5.67 -1.92 -17.52
C ASP A 83 -4.35 -2.60 -17.14
N PHE A 84 -4.38 -3.55 -16.20
CA PHE A 84 -3.19 -4.22 -15.66
C PHE A 84 -3.35 -5.76 -15.65
N PRO A 85 -3.51 -6.41 -16.81
CA PRO A 85 -3.75 -7.85 -16.88
C PRO A 85 -2.59 -8.71 -16.34
N HIS A 86 -1.38 -8.15 -16.21
CA HIS A 86 -0.20 -8.81 -15.65
C HIS A 86 -0.20 -8.86 -14.11
N ILE A 87 -1.05 -8.08 -13.45
CA ILE A 87 -1.18 -8.05 -11.99
C ILE A 87 -2.08 -9.19 -11.48
N ARG A 88 -2.70 -9.95 -12.39
CA ARG A 88 -3.43 -11.18 -12.05
C ARG A 88 -2.49 -12.20 -11.40
N SER A 89 -3.00 -12.85 -10.34
CA SER A 89 -2.40 -14.05 -9.75
C SER A 89 -2.40 -15.23 -10.72
#